data_AF-A0A9D6UI88-F1
#
_entry.id   AF-A0A9D6UI88-F1
#
_cell.length_a   1.000
_cell.length_b   1.000
_cell.length_c   1.000
_cell.angle_alpha   90.00
_cell.angle_beta   90.00
_cell.angle_gamma   90.00
#
_symmetry.space_group_name_H-M   'P 1'
#
loop_
_entity.id
_entity.type
_entity.pdbx_description
1 polymer ?
#
loop_
_entity_poly.entity_id
_entity_poly.type
_entity_poly.pdbx_seq_one_letter_code
_entity_poly.pdbx_strand_id
1 'polypeptide(L)'
;MNRWRVFVNGILKENPVLVLVIGLCPALAVSGSANDAFGMGIAATFVLIASNILISAVRKWTPDQIRIPIFIIIISTFVTIVDYTMHAADPVLYANLGVFVPLIVVNCIILGR
;
A
#
# COMPACT_ATOMS: atom_id res chain seq x y z
N MET A 1 -16.90 15.24 25.93
CA MET A 1 -15.80 14.55 25.20
C MET A 1 -15.76 15.09 23.77
N ASN A 2 -14.86 16.04 23.47
CA ASN A 2 -14.89 16.80 22.21
C ASN A 2 -14.38 15.96 21.03
N ARG A 3 -15.29 15.48 20.19
CA ARG A 3 -15.02 14.75 18.93
C ARG A 3 -14.04 15.50 18.01
N TRP A 4 -14.05 16.83 18.08
CA TRP A 4 -13.10 17.73 17.40
C TRP A 4 -11.64 17.49 17.79
N ARG A 5 -11.35 17.17 19.06
CA ARG A 5 -9.96 16.94 19.51
C ARG A 5 -9.41 15.60 19.01
N VAL A 6 -10.29 14.59 18.88
CA VAL A 6 -9.93 13.29 18.28
C VAL A 6 -9.66 13.46 16.78
N PHE A 7 -10.47 14.26 16.09
CA PHE A 7 -10.31 14.55 14.67
C PHE A 7 -9.02 15.33 14.37
N VAL A 8 -8.71 16.37 15.16
CA VAL A 8 -7.47 17.15 15.02
C VAL A 8 -6.25 16.32 15.38
N ASN A 9 -6.31 15.47 16.41
CA ASN A 9 -5.19 14.59 16.77
C ASN A 9 -4.90 13.54 15.69
N GLY A 10 -5.93 12.97 15.04
CA GLY A 10 -5.74 11.97 13.98
C GLY A 10 -5.08 12.53 12.71
N ILE A 11 -5.34 13.79 12.37
CA ILE A 11 -4.78 14.43 11.17
C ILE A 11 -3.37 15.01 11.42
N LEU A 12 -3.11 15.59 12.60
CA LEU A 12 -1.88 16.35 12.87
C LEU A 12 -0.87 15.66 13.79
N LYS A 13 -1.30 14.82 14.74
CA LYS A 13 -0.40 14.20 15.73
C LYS A 13 -0.12 12.72 15.49
N GLU A 14 -1.05 12.00 14.87
CA GLU A 14 -0.96 10.55 14.68
C GLU A 14 -0.89 10.15 13.18
N ASN A 15 -0.66 11.11 12.27
CA ASN A 15 -0.63 10.80 10.84
C ASN A 15 0.64 9.97 10.52
N PRO A 16 0.50 8.72 10.05
CA PRO A 16 1.63 7.83 9.82
C PRO A 16 2.63 8.39 8.80
N VAL A 17 2.16 9.16 7.82
CA VAL A 17 3.01 9.69 6.74
C VAL A 17 3.81 10.91 7.21
N LEU A 18 3.21 11.79 8.02
CA LEU A 18 3.81 13.07 8.40
C LEU A 18 4.56 13.03 9.74
N VAL A 19 4.14 12.17 10.68
CA VAL A 19 4.70 12.13 12.04
C VAL A 19 5.58 10.90 12.27
N LEU A 20 5.13 9.71 11.81
CA LEU A 20 5.94 8.48 11.91
C LEU A 20 6.93 8.30 10.75
N VAL A 21 6.80 9.11 9.67
CA VAL A 21 7.72 9.09 8.53
C VAL A 21 7.78 7.69 7.86
N ILE A 22 6.65 6.97 7.84
CA ILE A 22 6.52 5.65 7.20
C ILE A 22 5.78 5.74 5.87
N GLY A 23 6.19 4.92 4.89
CA GLY A 23 5.54 4.87 3.58
C GLY A 23 5.86 6.06 2.65
N LEU A 24 6.98 6.75 2.88
CA LEU A 24 7.40 7.89 2.07
C LEU A 24 7.77 7.54 0.62
N CYS A 25 8.32 6.35 0.39
CA CYS A 25 8.82 5.95 -0.93
C CYS A 25 7.77 6.09 -2.05
N PRO A 26 6.54 5.56 -1.92
CA PRO A 26 5.50 5.79 -2.92
C PRO A 26 4.94 7.21 -2.88
N ALA A 27 4.87 7.86 -1.71
CA ALA A 27 4.35 9.21 -1.58
C ALA A 27 5.19 10.25 -2.34
N LEU A 28 6.53 10.13 -2.25
CA LEU A 28 7.46 10.98 -2.99
C LEU A 28 7.40 10.69 -4.49
N ALA A 29 7.23 9.42 -4.88
CA ALA A 29 7.18 9.02 -6.29
C ALA A 29 5.96 9.62 -7.03
N VAL A 30 4.79 9.68 -6.39
CA VAL A 30 3.55 10.15 -7.04
C VAL A 30 3.21 11.63 -6.81
N SER A 31 4.10 12.38 -6.16
CA SER A 31 3.88 13.81 -5.87
C SER A 31 3.90 14.71 -7.13
N GLY A 32 4.35 14.18 -8.27
CA GLY A 32 4.47 14.95 -9.52
C GLY A 32 3.16 15.17 -10.29
N SER A 33 2.14 14.33 -10.09
CA SER A 33 0.88 14.42 -10.82
C SER A 33 -0.29 13.83 -10.03
N ALA A 34 -1.43 14.53 -10.02
CA ALA A 34 -2.61 14.11 -9.28
C ALA A 34 -3.18 12.77 -9.80
N ASN A 35 -3.10 12.52 -11.11
CA ASN A 35 -3.56 11.27 -11.71
C ASN A 35 -2.71 10.07 -11.26
N ASP A 36 -1.38 10.24 -11.16
CA ASP A 36 -0.46 9.20 -10.69
C ASP A 36 -0.71 8.87 -9.22
N ALA A 37 -0.93 9.89 -8.39
CA ALA A 37 -1.27 9.71 -6.97
C ALA A 37 -2.60 8.97 -6.78
N PHE A 38 -3.60 9.30 -7.60
CA PHE A 38 -4.90 8.66 -7.55
C PHE A 38 -4.82 7.18 -8.01
N GLY A 39 -4.10 6.93 -9.10
CA GLY A 39 -3.87 5.57 -9.63
C GLY A 39 -3.15 4.68 -8.62
N MET A 40 -2.04 5.15 -8.04
CA MET A 40 -1.29 4.37 -7.05
C MET A 40 -2.08 4.17 -5.75
N GLY A 41 -2.87 5.16 -5.32
CA GLY A 41 -3.71 5.07 -4.14
C GLY A 41 -4.82 4.02 -4.27
N ILE A 42 -5.52 4.00 -5.41
CA ILE A 42 -6.55 2.98 -5.70
C ILE A 42 -5.91 1.59 -5.80
N ALA A 43 -4.77 1.47 -6.49
CA ALA A 43 -4.04 0.22 -6.59
C ALA A 43 -3.62 -0.32 -5.20
N ALA A 44 -3.02 0.53 -4.37
CA ALA A 44 -2.57 0.14 -3.04
C ALA A 44 -3.74 -0.25 -2.11
N THR A 45 -4.85 0.49 -2.13
CA THR A 45 -6.04 0.16 -1.34
C THR A 45 -6.68 -1.15 -1.76
N PHE A 46 -6.76 -1.42 -3.07
CA PHE A 46 -7.26 -2.69 -3.58
C PHE A 46 -6.39 -3.87 -3.13
N VAL A 47 -5.06 -3.77 -3.29
CA VAL A 47 -4.10 -4.79 -2.84
C VAL A 47 -4.18 -4.99 -1.33
N LEU A 48 -4.29 -3.91 -0.55
CA LEU A 48 -4.41 -3.96 0.91
C LEU A 48 -5.65 -4.75 1.36
N ILE A 49 -6.80 -4.48 0.74
CA ILE A 49 -8.06 -5.17 1.08
C ILE A 49 -7.96 -6.65 0.70
N ALA A 50 -7.55 -6.94 -0.54
CA ALA A 50 -7.44 -8.32 -1.02
C ALA A 50 -6.44 -9.15 -0.22
N SER A 51 -5.27 -8.59 0.07
CA SER A 51 -4.24 -9.28 0.87
C SER A 51 -4.67 -9.51 2.32
N ASN A 52 -5.37 -8.57 2.97
CA ASN A 52 -5.86 -8.78 4.34
C ASN A 52 -6.84 -9.95 4.45
N ILE A 53 -7.72 -10.11 3.44
CA ILE A 53 -8.69 -11.22 3.40
C ILE A 53 -7.95 -12.56 3.35
N LEU A 54 -6.95 -12.70 2.47
CA LEU A 54 -6.16 -13.93 2.39
C LEU A 54 -5.29 -14.15 3.63
N ILE A 55 -4.62 -13.12 4.12
CA ILE A 55 -3.72 -13.22 5.28
C ILE A 55 -4.52 -13.68 6.50
N SER A 56 -5.75 -13.18 6.69
CA SER A 56 -6.64 -13.62 7.77
C SER A 56 -6.96 -15.12 7.69
N ALA A 57 -7.17 -15.66 6.48
CA ALA A 57 -7.43 -17.09 6.28
C ALA A 57 -6.20 -17.97 6.54
N VAL A 58 -5.01 -17.51 6.13
CA VAL A 58 -3.75 -18.29 6.21
C VAL A 58 -3.10 -18.20 7.59
N ARG A 59 -3.43 -17.18 8.40
CA ARG A 59 -2.81 -16.89 9.71
C ARG A 59 -2.71 -18.07 10.66
N LYS A 60 -3.66 -19.02 10.65
CA LYS A 60 -3.68 -20.18 11.56
C LYS A 60 -2.61 -21.23 11.23
N TRP A 61 -2.10 -21.27 10.01
CA TRP A 61 -1.15 -22.29 9.54
C TRP A 61 0.30 -21.79 9.50
N THR A 62 0.53 -20.49 9.71
CA THR A 62 1.86 -19.88 9.50
C THR A 62 2.74 -19.91 10.76
N PRO A 63 3.91 -20.57 10.73
CA PRO A 63 4.88 -20.53 11.84
C PRO A 63 5.53 -19.14 11.96
N ASP A 64 5.78 -18.70 13.19
CA ASP A 64 6.19 -17.31 13.52
C ASP A 64 7.50 -16.87 12.84
N GLN A 65 8.43 -17.80 12.60
CA GLN A 65 9.76 -17.51 12.04
C GLN A 65 9.72 -17.02 10.58
N ILE A 66 8.68 -17.40 9.81
CA ILE A 66 8.56 -17.10 8.36
C ILE A 66 7.33 -16.28 8.02
N ARG A 67 6.71 -15.63 9.02
CA ARG A 67 5.50 -14.83 8.83
C ARG A 67 5.69 -13.68 7.85
N ILE A 68 6.76 -12.89 8.00
CA ILE A 68 7.01 -11.70 7.17
C ILE A 68 7.24 -12.08 5.69
N PRO A 69 8.11 -13.06 5.34
CA PRO A 69 8.26 -13.51 3.95
C PRO A 69 6.97 -14.00 3.31
N ILE A 70 6.14 -14.75 4.04
CA ILE A 70 4.86 -15.27 3.51
C ILE A 70 3.90 -14.12 3.17
N PHE A 71 3.82 -13.10 4.02
CA PHE A 71 2.97 -11.94 3.76
C PHE A 71 3.44 -11.15 2.53
N ILE A 72 4.76 -10.99 2.37
CA ILE A 72 5.35 -10.32 1.20
C ILE A 72 5.01 -11.08 -0.08
N ILE A 73 5.10 -12.41 -0.09
CA ILE A 73 4.75 -13.24 -1.26
C ILE A 73 3.27 -13.07 -1.62
N ILE A 74 2.36 -13.13 -0.64
CA ILE A 74 0.93 -12.93 -0.87
C ILE A 74 0.69 -11.56 -1.50
N ILE A 75 1.24 -10.50 -0.92
CA ILE A 75 1.09 -9.13 -1.44
C ILE A 75 1.67 -9.02 -2.85
N SER A 76 2.86 -9.62 -3.09
CA SER A 76 3.51 -9.63 -4.40
C SER A 76 2.62 -10.22 -5.49
N THR A 77 1.91 -11.34 -5.22
CA THR A 77 1.02 -11.94 -6.22
C THR A 77 -0.13 -11.00 -6.62
N PHE A 78 -0.72 -10.29 -5.66
CA PHE A 78 -1.77 -9.30 -5.94
C PHE A 78 -1.23 -8.09 -6.69
N VAL A 79 -0.05 -7.61 -6.31
CA VAL A 79 0.61 -6.48 -6.98
C VAL A 79 0.93 -6.84 -8.44
N THR A 80 1.38 -8.06 -8.72
CA THR A 80 1.60 -8.53 -10.10
C THR A 80 0.31 -8.55 -10.92
N ILE A 81 -0.81 -8.97 -10.32
CA ILE A 81 -2.12 -8.90 -11.01
C ILE A 81 -2.45 -7.44 -11.34
N VAL A 82 -2.22 -6.51 -10.40
CA VAL A 82 -2.45 -5.09 -10.63
C VAL A 82 -1.55 -4.54 -11.74
N ASP A 83 -0.27 -4.92 -11.76
CA ASP A 83 0.68 -4.51 -12.81
C ASP A 83 0.17 -4.86 -14.21
N TYR A 84 -0.28 -6.09 -14.41
CA TYR A 84 -0.87 -6.53 -15.67
C TYR A 84 -2.18 -5.80 -16.01
N THR A 85 -3.03 -5.53 -15.00
CA THR A 85 -4.27 -4.76 -15.25
C THR A 85 -4.00 -3.30 -15.61
N MET A 86 -2.97 -2.68 -15.04
CA MET A 86 -2.57 -1.31 -15.38
C MET A 86 -2.01 -1.24 -16.80
N HIS A 87 -1.22 -2.24 -17.20
CA HIS A 87 -0.70 -2.34 -18.56
C HIS A 87 -1.83 -2.42 -19.61
N ALA A 88 -2.95 -3.06 -19.26
CA ALA A 88 -4.10 -3.22 -20.14
C ALA A 88 -5.08 -2.03 -20.13
N ALA A 89 -5.17 -1.28 -19.03
CA ALA A 89 -6.12 -0.19 -18.87
C ALA A 89 -5.63 1.14 -19.46
N ASP A 90 -4.39 1.55 -19.11
CA ASP A 90 -3.85 2.84 -19.56
C ASP A 90 -2.31 2.77 -19.70
N PRO A 91 -1.78 2.73 -20.94
CA PRO A 91 -0.34 2.63 -21.19
C PRO A 91 0.41 3.92 -20.83
N VAL A 92 -0.27 5.08 -20.78
CA VAL A 92 0.34 6.35 -20.38
C VAL A 92 0.59 6.36 -18.87
N LEU A 93 -0.37 5.87 -18.10
CA LEU A 93 -0.22 5.73 -16.65
C LEU A 93 0.80 4.62 -16.30
N TYR A 94 0.82 3.53 -17.06
CA TYR A 94 1.79 2.44 -16.87
C TYR A 94 3.24 2.89 -17.11
N ALA A 95 3.49 3.77 -18.08
CA ALA A 95 4.84 4.26 -18.37
C ALA A 95 5.48 4.99 -17.17
N ASN A 96 4.67 5.68 -16.37
CA ASN A 96 5.13 6.39 -15.18
C ASN A 96 5.13 5.50 -13.93
N LEU A 97 4.05 4.72 -13.72
CA LEU A 97 3.86 3.96 -12.48
C LEU A 97 4.46 2.56 -12.49
N GLY A 98 4.68 1.93 -13.66
CA GLY A 98 5.09 0.53 -13.78
C GLY A 98 6.38 0.20 -13.02
N VAL A 99 7.36 1.09 -13.06
CA VAL A 99 8.62 0.94 -12.31
C VAL A 99 8.40 1.06 -10.80
N PHE A 100 7.33 1.76 -10.38
CA PHE A 100 7.01 2.00 -8.98
C PHE A 100 6.01 1.00 -8.38
N VAL A 101 5.40 0.13 -9.19
CA VAL A 101 4.47 -0.91 -8.72
C VAL A 101 5.12 -1.84 -7.66
N PRO A 102 6.39 -2.28 -7.79
CA PRO A 102 7.06 -3.07 -6.75
C PRO A 102 7.21 -2.34 -5.40
N LEU A 103 7.20 -1.00 -5.37
CA LEU A 103 7.26 -0.25 -4.09
C LEU A 103 6.02 -0.46 -3.23
N ILE A 104 4.90 -0.92 -3.80
CA ILE A 104 3.71 -1.28 -3.04
C ILE A 104 4.01 -2.49 -2.13
N VAL A 105 4.78 -3.47 -2.62
CA VAL A 105 5.12 -4.70 -1.87
C VAL A 105 6.01 -4.39 -0.66
N VAL A 106 7.01 -3.54 -0.87
CA VAL A 106 7.99 -3.15 0.17
C VAL A 106 7.56 -1.92 0.97
N ASN A 107 6.31 -1.49 0.83
CA ASN A 107 5.84 -0.29 1.50
C ASN A 107 5.85 -0.50 3.02
N CYS A 108 6.59 0.36 3.73
CA CYS A 108 6.72 0.29 5.19
C CYS A 108 5.37 0.47 5.92
N ILE A 109 4.40 1.17 5.32
CA ILE A 109 3.04 1.29 5.89
C ILE A 109 2.29 -0.05 5.86
N ILE A 110 2.67 -0.91 4.91
CA ILE A 110 2.10 -2.23 4.68
C ILE A 110 2.80 -3.31 5.54
N LEU A 111 4.06 -3.09 5.90
CA LEU A 111 4.83 -4.00 6.77
C LEU A 111 4.75 -3.61 8.25
N GLY A 112 4.53 -2.33 8.56
CA GLY A 112 4.34 -1.83 9.93
C GLY A 112 2.96 -2.12 10.52
N ARG A 113 2.09 -2.77 9.76
CA ARG A 113 0.81 -3.36 10.20
C ARG A 113 0.98 -4.85 10.46
#